data_AF-A0A7V2F666-F1
#
_entry.id   AF-A0A7V2F666-F1
#
_cell.length_a   1.000
_cell.length_b   1.000
_cell.length_c   1.000
_cell.angle_alpha   90.00
_cell.angle_beta   90.00
_cell.angle_gamma   90.00
#
_symmetry.space_group_name_H-M   'P 1'
#
loop_
_entity.id
_entity.type
_entity.pdbx_description
1 polymer ?
#
loop_
_entity_poly.entity_id
_entity_poly.type
_entity_poly.pdbx_seq_one_letter_code
_entity_poly.pdbx_strand_id
1 'polypeptide(L)' 'MAMQTERTLDVRPIPPREKHATIFATFDALAPGEAFVLVNDHDPRPLRYQFEFERSGQFTWEYLEQGPEVWRVRIGRTAS' A
#
# COMPACT_ATOMS: atom_id res chain seq x y z
N MET A 1 19.29 -14.79 5.26
CA MET A 1 18.51 -13.55 5.16
C MET A 1 17.05 -13.91 5.33
N ALA A 2 16.43 -13.52 6.44
CA ALA A 2 15.03 -13.84 6.67
C ALA A 2 14.19 -13.08 5.63
N MET A 3 13.50 -13.82 4.77
CA MET A 3 12.44 -13.26 3.93
C MET A 3 11.32 -12.84 4.88
N GLN A 4 11.35 -11.61 5.38
CA GLN A 4 10.22 -11.08 6.12
C GLN A 4 9.03 -11.13 5.18
N THR A 5 8.06 -11.97 5.52
CA THR A 5 6.83 -12.10 4.75
C THR A 5 6.05 -10.83 5.01
N GLU A 6 6.22 -9.84 4.14
CA GLU A 6 5.54 -8.55 4.28
C GLU A 6 4.03 -8.78 4.28
N ARG A 7 3.33 -8.15 5.22
CA ARG A 7 1.90 -8.33 5.39
C ARG A 7 1.21 -7.97 4.07
N THR A 8 0.33 -8.85 3.57
CA THR A 8 -0.45 -8.56 2.36
C THR A 8 -1.83 -8.07 2.75
N LEU A 9 -2.24 -6.93 2.19
CA LEU A 9 -3.57 -6.35 2.31
C LEU A 9 -4.29 -6.49 0.96
N ASP A 10 -5.18 -7.48 0.86
CA ASP A 10 -6.05 -7.64 -0.30
C ASP A 10 -7.31 -6.80 -0.13
N VAL A 11 -7.46 -5.80 -1.00
CA VAL A 11 -8.54 -4.82 -0.94
C VAL A 11 -9.61 -5.04 -2.01
N ARG A 12 -9.47 -6.08 -2.83
CA ARG A 12 -10.49 -6.50 -3.82
C ARG A 12 -11.84 -6.87 -3.17
N PRO A 13 -11.90 -7.53 -1.99
CA PRO A 13 -13.18 -7.82 -1.34
C PRO A 13 -13.73 -6.64 -0.53
N ILE A 14 -12.97 -5.55 -0.35
CA ILE A 14 -13.37 -4.43 0.49
C ILE A 14 -14.25 -3.46 -0.32
N PRO A 15 -15.39 -3.01 0.22
CA PRO A 15 -16.24 -2.03 -0.45
C PRO A 15 -15.45 -0.75 -0.81
N PRO A 16 -15.66 -0.15 -2.00
CA PRO A 16 -14.88 1.02 -2.44
C PRO A 16 -14.85 2.18 -1.44
N ARG A 17 -15.96 2.39 -0.70
CA ARG A 17 -16.09 3.44 0.32
C ARG A 17 -15.18 3.23 1.54
N GLU A 18 -14.82 1.99 1.85
CA GLU A 18 -13.99 1.61 2.99
C GLU A 18 -12.53 1.38 2.60
N LYS A 19 -12.30 1.06 1.32
CA LYS A 19 -11.00 0.71 0.74
C LYS A 19 -9.87 1.65 1.11
N HIS A 20 -10.02 2.94 0.82
CA HIS A 20 -8.98 3.92 1.12
C HIS A 20 -8.75 4.07 2.63
N ALA A 21 -9.83 4.14 3.41
CA ALA A 21 -9.74 4.25 4.86
C ALA A 21 -8.98 3.07 5.48
N THR A 22 -9.24 1.84 5.03
CA THR A 22 -8.51 0.64 5.47
C THR A 22 -7.03 0.71 5.09
N ILE A 23 -6.70 1.17 3.88
CA ILE A 23 -5.31 1.25 3.42
C ILE A 23 -4.53 2.29 4.22
N PHE A 24 -5.09 3.48 4.44
CA PHE A 24 -4.45 4.52 5.25
C PHE A 24 -4.31 4.10 6.70
N ALA A 25 -5.34 3.49 7.30
CA ALA A 25 -5.24 2.95 8.66
C ALA A 25 -4.16 1.87 8.78
N THR A 26 -4.01 1.01 7.76
CA THR A 26 -2.95 -0.01 7.71
C THR A 26 -1.58 0.64 7.61
N PHE A 27 -1.42 1.69 6.80
CA PHE A 27 -0.18 2.44 6.68
C PHE A 27 0.19 3.17 7.97
N ASP A 28 -0.77 3.88 8.59
CA ASP A 28 -0.53 4.67 9.80
C ASP A 28 -0.18 3.78 11.01
N ALA A 29 -0.56 2.50 10.98
CA ALA A 29 -0.17 1.50 11.97
C ALA A 29 1.26 0.94 11.78
N LEU A 30 1.94 1.23 10.67
CA LEU A 30 3.31 0.75 10.42
C LEU A 30 4.33 1.45 11.33
N ALA A 31 5.26 0.67 11.87
CA ALA A 31 6.48 1.25 12.43
C ALA A 31 7.38 1.81 11.31
N PRO A 32 8.26 2.79 11.62
CA PRO A 32 9.23 3.29 10.66
C PRO A 32 10.09 2.15 10.08
N GLY A 33 10.18 2.06 8.74
CA GLY A 33 10.90 1.00 8.03
C GLY A 33 10.07 -0.24 7.73
N GLU A 34 8.84 -0.37 8.24
CA GLU A 34 7.93 -1.45 7.88
C GLU A 34 7.16 -1.17 6.58
N ALA A 35 6.66 -2.24 5.96
CA ALA A 35 5.86 -2.16 4.75
C ALA A 35 4.81 -3.28 4.68
N PHE A 36 3.80 -3.06 3.83
CA PHE A 36 2.82 -4.07 3.44
C PHE A 36 2.64 -4.08 1.93
N VAL A 37 2.11 -5.18 1.40
CA VAL A 37 1.77 -5.34 -0.01
C VAL A 37 0.27 -5.14 -0.20
N LEU A 38 -0.11 -4.07 -0.89
CA LEU A 38 -1.45 -3.83 -1.38
C LEU A 38 -1.74 -4.71 -2.61
N VAL A 39 -2.86 -5.44 -2.61
CA VAL A 39 -3.36 -6.18 -3.77
C VAL A 39 -4.66 -5.54 -4.24
N ASN A 40 -4.68 -5.09 -5.49
CA ASN A 40 -5.81 -4.37 -6.09
C ASN A 40 -6.21 -4.99 -7.45
N ASP A 41 -7.46 -4.77 -7.84
CA ASP A 41 -8.04 -5.20 -9.13
C ASP A 41 -7.72 -4.24 -10.28
N HIS A 42 -7.21 -3.05 -9.99
CA HIS A 42 -6.81 -2.04 -10.95
C HIS A 42 -5.60 -1.25 -10.46
N ASP A 43 -5.06 -0.39 -11.31
CA ASP A 43 -3.93 0.47 -10.98
C ASP A 43 -4.28 1.46 -9.85
N PRO A 44 -3.58 1.40 -8.69
CA PRO A 44 -3.79 2.30 -7.56
C PRO A 44 -3.17 3.70 -7.72
N ARG A 45 -2.86 4.17 -8.95
CA ARG A 45 -2.42 5.55 -9.24
C ARG A 45 -3.17 6.65 -8.47
N PRO A 46 -4.51 6.69 -8.43
CA PRO A 46 -5.23 7.73 -7.68
C PRO A 46 -4.90 7.73 -6.19
N LEU A 47 -4.76 6.54 -5.60
CA LEU A 47 -4.38 6.36 -4.21
C LEU A 47 -2.94 6.85 -3.97
N ARG A 48 -2.00 6.58 -4.90
CA ARG A 48 -0.63 7.10 -4.80
C ARG A 48 -0.62 8.63 -4.69
N TYR A 49 -1.37 9.33 -5.53
CA TYR A 49 -1.45 10.79 -5.46
C TYR A 49 -2.01 11.29 -4.12
N GLN A 50 -2.97 10.55 -3.55
CA GLN A 50 -3.49 10.87 -2.22
C GLN A 50 -2.41 10.70 -1.13
N PHE A 51 -1.56 9.67 -1.21
CA PHE A 51 -0.39 9.52 -0.33
C PHE A 51 0.63 10.66 -0.51
N GLU A 52 0.90 11.08 -1.75
CA GLU A 52 1.81 12.20 -2.03
C GLU A 52 1.31 13.51 -1.40
N PHE A 53 -0.01 13.72 -1.34
CA PHE A 53 -0.62 14.89 -0.71
C PHE A 53 -0.66 14.78 0.83
N GLU A 54 -1.13 13.64 1.38
CA GLU A 54 -1.42 13.50 2.81
C GLU A 54 -0.24 13.00 3.67
N ARG A 55 0.73 12.31 3.07
CA ARG A 55 1.88 11.67 3.74
C ARG A 55 3.19 11.98 3.03
N SER A 56 3.29 13.15 2.41
CA SER A 56 4.48 13.58 1.66
C SER A 56 5.77 13.33 2.45
N GLY A 57 6.73 12.65 1.82
CA GLY A 57 8.04 12.32 2.40
C GLY A 57 8.03 11.21 3.46
N GLN A 58 6.88 10.63 3.81
CA GLN A 58 6.76 9.63 4.89
C GLN A 58 6.53 8.20 4.40
N PHE A 59 6.35 8.02 3.08
CA PHE A 59 6.05 6.71 2.50
C PHE A 59 6.99 6.37 1.34
N THR A 60 7.04 5.07 1.05
CA THR A 60 7.67 4.47 -0.12
C THR A 60 6.61 3.75 -0.94
N TRP A 61 6.81 3.69 -2.26
CA TRP A 61 5.85 3.11 -3.19
C TRP A 61 6.56 2.36 -4.29
N GLU A 62 6.38 1.04 -4.31
CA GLU A 62 7.05 0.15 -5.26
C GLU A 62 6.02 -0.78 -5.91
N TYR A 63 5.97 -0.81 -7.23
CA TYR A 63 5.15 -1.78 -7.95
C TYR A 63 5.85 -3.13 -7.95
N LEU A 64 5.20 -4.14 -7.38
CA LEU A 64 5.63 -5.53 -7.46
C LEU A 64 5.01 -6.24 -8.67
N GLU A 65 3.79 -5.83 -9.06
CA GLU A 65 3.07 -6.39 -10.20
C GLU A 65 2.12 -5.35 -10.79
N GLN A 66 2.08 -5.26 -12.13
CA GLN A 66 1.36 -4.23 -12.87
C GLN A 66 0.39 -4.84 -13.89
N GLY A 67 -0.65 -5.53 -13.41
CA GLY A 67 -1.80 -5.93 -14.22
C GLY A 67 -1.51 -6.84 -15.43
N PRO A 68 -2.54 -7.13 -16.24
CA PRO A 68 -3.93 -6.69 -16.10
C PRO A 68 -4.75 -7.47 -15.07
N GLU A 69 -4.29 -8.66 -14.64
CA GLU A 69 -5.05 -9.55 -13.76
C GLU A 69 -5.01 -9.11 -12.29
N VAL A 70 -3.87 -8.59 -11.84
CA VAL A 70 -3.69 -8.12 -10.46
C VAL A 70 -2.65 -7.01 -10.41
N TRP A 71 -2.87 -6.06 -9.50
CA TRP A 71 -1.92 -4.99 -9.21
C TRP A 71 -1.41 -5.19 -7.79
N ARG A 72 -0.09 -5.29 -7.65
CA ARG A 72 0.57 -5.44 -6.36
C ARG A 72 1.53 -4.30 -6.14
N VAL A 73 1.34 -3.59 -5.04
CA VAL A 73 2.17 -2.44 -4.67
C VAL A 73 2.66 -2.64 -3.25
N ARG A 74 3.97 -2.56 -3.06
CA ARG A 74 4.58 -2.46 -1.74
C ARG A 74 4.54 -1.01 -1.28
N ILE A 75 3.85 -0.78 -0.17
CA ILE A 75 3.71 0.52 0.48
C ILE A 75 4.40 0.42 1.83
N GLY A 76 5.44 1.24 2.05
CA GLY A 76 6.21 1.23 3.28
C GLY A 76 6.32 2.60 3.92
N ARG A 77 6.51 2.64 5.23
CA ARG A 77 6.79 3.86 5.98
C ARG A 77 8.28 4.12 6.02
N THR A 78 8.71 5.36 5.75
CA THR A 78 10.13 5.71 5.80
C THR A 78 10.68 5.54 7.23
N ALA A 79 11.94 5.13 7.34
CA ALA A 79 12.62 4.91 8.63
C ALA A 79 13.21 6.19 9.25
N SER A 80 12.66 7.35 8.88
CA SER A 80 13.19 8.69 9.22
C SER A 80 13.30 8.95 10.72
#